data_AF-A0A2E0TRC1-F1
#
_entry.id   AF-A0A2E0TRC1-F1
#
_cell.length_a   1.000
_cell.length_b   1.000
_cell.length_c   1.000
_cell.angle_alpha   90.00
_cell.angle_beta   90.00
_cell.angle_gamma   90.00
#
_symmetry.space_group_name_H-M   'P 1'
#
loop_
_entity.id
_entity.type
_entity.pdbx_description
1 polymer ?
#
loop_
_entity_poly.entity_id
_entity_poly.type
_entity_poly.pdbx_seq_one_letter_code
_entity_poly.pdbx_strand_id
1 'polypeptide(L)'
;MALPLAGGCSDQEYVGEDGFYAFAITEDTPAFFETEDAALFLVEERIELPLRAPTDAQLAELSEGAEELPWARRPWVERHDYELELDWVLINLDDEGRTVTITVNGINEFHEYMPGFVVDDEEVIAEFAQWERTVRVGPQERLFGTIREEQLDEVAVDLATVVNGVSNANQVVHPDNHSSRDPRSMQFVPAIVPALTGVRVGLRSAGAGNLVMEVTARVRDTEGRVVSNVENAWELPEPEIFMPSSLMAEEEPAM
;
A
#
# COMPACT_ATOMS: atom_id res chain seq x y z
N MET A 1 -31.34 -13.53 36.59
CA MET A 1 -31.03 -14.10 35.25
C MET A 1 -30.07 -13.12 34.61
N ALA A 2 -28.77 -13.35 34.78
CA ALA A 2 -27.71 -12.48 34.28
C ALA A 2 -27.27 -13.02 32.92
N LEU A 3 -27.38 -12.22 31.87
CA LEU A 3 -26.75 -12.52 30.58
C LEU A 3 -25.23 -12.41 30.75
N PRO A 4 -24.44 -13.43 30.38
CA PRO A 4 -23.02 -13.25 30.24
C PRO A 4 -22.78 -12.43 28.97
N LEU A 5 -22.17 -11.26 29.12
CA LEU A 5 -21.51 -10.56 28.03
C LEU A 5 -20.30 -11.41 27.63
N ALA A 6 -20.41 -12.12 26.51
CA ALA A 6 -19.26 -12.71 25.85
C ALA A 6 -18.42 -11.55 25.28
N GLY A 7 -17.37 -11.16 26.00
CA GLY A 7 -16.29 -10.40 25.39
C GLY A 7 -15.60 -11.32 24.40
N GLY A 8 -15.89 -11.16 23.10
CA GLY A 8 -15.03 -11.73 22.07
C GLY A 8 -13.68 -11.07 22.20
N CYS A 9 -12.65 -11.82 22.59
CA CYS A 9 -11.28 -11.42 22.31
C CYS A 9 -11.20 -11.26 20.79
N SER A 10 -10.91 -10.05 20.29
CA SER A 10 -10.52 -9.91 18.90
C SER A 10 -9.16 -10.57 18.77
N ASP A 11 -9.04 -11.63 17.98
CA ASP A 11 -7.77 -12.27 17.61
C ASP A 11 -6.95 -11.37 16.64
N GLN A 12 -7.06 -10.05 16.79
CA GLN A 12 -6.41 -9.04 15.98
C GLN A 12 -5.38 -8.31 16.82
N GLU A 13 -4.17 -8.20 16.30
CA GLU A 13 -3.05 -7.48 16.90
C GLU A 13 -2.83 -6.16 16.15
N TYR A 14 -2.49 -5.10 16.89
CA TYR A 14 -2.13 -3.81 16.30
C TYR A 14 -0.66 -3.81 15.88
N VAL A 15 -0.37 -3.17 14.76
CA VAL A 15 0.98 -3.04 14.21
C VAL A 15 1.61 -1.72 14.67
N GLY A 16 2.87 -1.78 15.13
CA GLY A 16 3.66 -0.61 15.55
C GLY A 16 3.70 -0.38 17.08
N GLU A 17 4.65 0.45 17.54
CA GLU A 17 4.96 0.67 18.96
C GLU A 17 3.78 1.31 19.73
N ASP A 18 2.98 2.13 19.05
CA ASP A 18 1.78 2.79 19.60
C ASP A 18 0.46 2.41 18.86
N GLY A 19 0.54 1.49 17.88
CA GLY A 19 -0.62 1.05 17.09
C GLY A 19 -1.24 2.13 16.18
N PHE A 20 -0.51 3.20 15.88
CA PHE A 20 -1.03 4.38 15.18
C PHE A 20 0.07 5.16 14.45
N TYR A 21 -0.25 5.66 13.27
CA TYR A 21 0.59 6.44 12.37
C TYR A 21 -0.10 7.76 12.03
N ALA A 22 0.65 8.88 12.05
CA ALA A 22 0.11 10.21 11.79
C ALA A 22 0.99 10.97 10.81
N PHE A 23 0.39 11.56 9.80
CA PHE A 23 1.08 12.42 8.84
C PHE A 23 0.13 13.47 8.28
N ALA A 24 0.68 14.54 7.69
CA ALA A 24 -0.13 15.67 7.27
C ALA A 24 0.42 16.35 6.01
N ILE A 25 -0.50 16.86 5.20
CA ILE A 25 -0.22 17.99 4.33
C ILE A 25 -0.51 19.24 5.17
N THR A 26 0.41 20.19 5.17
CA THR A 26 0.32 21.49 5.84
C THR A 26 0.54 22.61 4.83
N GLU A 27 0.33 23.86 5.22
CA GLU A 27 0.68 25.02 4.39
C GLU A 27 2.18 25.08 4.03
N ASP A 28 3.04 24.51 4.88
CA ASP A 28 4.48 24.47 4.69
C ASP A 28 4.95 23.19 3.96
N THR A 29 4.04 22.27 3.63
CA THR A 29 4.40 21.06 2.89
C THR A 29 4.79 21.44 1.46
N PRO A 30 6.02 21.16 1.01
CA PRO A 30 6.41 21.43 -0.36
C PRO A 30 5.59 20.57 -1.34
N ALA A 31 5.35 21.10 -2.54
CA ALA A 31 4.80 20.29 -3.61
C ALA A 31 5.77 19.13 -3.91
N PHE A 32 5.22 17.94 -4.09
CA PHE A 32 5.96 16.78 -4.60
C PHE A 32 6.39 17.02 -6.05
N PHE A 33 5.52 17.68 -6.83
CA PHE A 33 5.82 18.15 -8.18
C PHE A 33 5.02 19.44 -8.47
N GLU A 34 5.59 20.37 -9.24
CA GLU A 34 4.94 21.62 -9.62
C GLU A 34 5.32 22.06 -11.04
N THR A 35 4.36 22.64 -11.76
CA THR A 35 4.52 23.37 -13.02
C THR A 35 4.09 24.82 -12.82
N GLU A 36 4.04 25.63 -13.89
CA GLU A 36 3.51 27.00 -13.81
C GLU A 36 2.01 27.02 -13.45
N ASP A 37 1.25 25.97 -13.82
CA ASP A 37 -0.21 25.93 -13.74
C ASP A 37 -0.77 24.85 -12.80
N ALA A 38 0.06 23.90 -12.35
CA ALA A 38 -0.37 22.78 -11.52
C ALA A 38 0.63 22.43 -10.42
N ALA A 39 0.13 21.87 -9.33
CA ALA A 39 0.96 21.30 -8.26
C ALA A 39 0.35 19.99 -7.76
N LEU A 40 1.22 19.06 -7.40
CA LEU A 40 0.88 17.80 -6.78
C LEU A 40 1.54 17.74 -5.41
N PHE A 41 0.73 17.58 -4.37
CA PHE A 41 1.19 17.37 -3.01
C PHE A 41 0.99 15.90 -2.67
N LEU A 42 2.04 15.26 -2.16
CA LEU A 42 2.03 13.86 -1.74
C LEU A 42 2.81 13.75 -0.42
N VAL A 43 2.15 13.22 0.61
CA VAL A 43 2.80 12.81 1.86
C VAL A 43 2.42 11.37 2.12
N GLU A 44 3.41 10.54 2.42
CA GLU A 44 3.24 9.11 2.60
C GLU A 44 3.98 8.63 3.84
N GLU A 45 3.37 7.67 4.53
CA GLU A 45 3.95 6.98 5.66
C GLU A 45 4.06 5.48 5.35
N ARG A 46 5.20 4.89 5.68
CA ARG A 46 5.47 3.46 5.49
C ARG A 46 5.13 2.69 6.76
N ILE A 47 4.23 1.73 6.64
CA ILE A 47 3.79 0.85 7.72
C ILE A 47 4.32 -0.55 7.43
N GLU A 48 5.25 -1.04 8.24
CA GLU A 48 5.84 -2.37 8.09
C GLU A 48 5.29 -3.34 9.15
N LEU A 49 5.05 -4.58 8.73
CA LEU A 49 4.65 -5.65 9.64
C LEU A 49 5.88 -6.22 10.34
N PRO A 50 5.84 -6.38 11.68
CA PRO A 50 6.92 -7.02 12.41
C PRO A 50 6.86 -8.53 12.16
N LEU A 51 7.56 -9.01 11.13
CA LEU A 51 7.53 -10.42 10.77
C LEU A 51 8.54 -11.25 11.57
N ARG A 52 8.23 -12.51 11.85
CA ARG A 52 9.16 -13.51 12.37
C ARG A 52 10.09 -13.95 11.27
N ALA A 53 11.39 -14.03 11.56
CA ALA A 53 12.36 -14.52 10.59
C ALA A 53 12.13 -16.01 10.24
N PRO A 54 12.37 -16.42 8.98
CA PRO A 54 12.52 -17.83 8.66
C PRO A 54 13.71 -18.43 9.38
N THR A 55 13.62 -19.72 9.72
CA THR A 55 14.82 -20.49 10.10
C THR A 55 15.66 -20.79 8.85
N ASP A 56 16.96 -21.08 9.02
CA ASP A 56 17.85 -21.44 7.90
C ASP A 56 17.30 -22.61 7.06
N ALA A 57 16.68 -23.60 7.71
CA ALA A 57 16.06 -24.73 7.03
C ALA A 57 14.87 -24.29 6.17
N GLN A 58 14.00 -23.44 6.71
CA GLN A 58 12.86 -22.89 5.96
C GLN A 58 13.33 -22.02 4.79
N LEU A 59 14.34 -21.17 5.00
CA LEU A 59 14.87 -20.33 3.94
C LEU A 59 15.47 -21.15 2.80
N ALA A 60 16.14 -22.28 3.11
CA ALA A 60 16.67 -23.20 2.11
C ALA A 60 15.54 -23.87 1.30
N GLU A 61 14.45 -24.27 1.95
CA GLU A 61 13.27 -24.86 1.29
C GLU A 61 12.59 -23.86 0.32
N LEU A 62 12.60 -22.55 0.62
CA LEU A 62 12.00 -21.53 -0.25
C LEU A 62 12.70 -21.40 -1.62
N SER A 63 13.96 -21.80 -1.72
CA SER A 63 14.71 -21.77 -2.99
C SER A 63 14.36 -22.94 -3.92
N GLU A 64 13.63 -23.96 -3.44
CA GLU A 64 13.23 -25.10 -4.26
C GLU A 64 12.00 -24.75 -5.13
N GLY A 65 12.05 -25.05 -6.43
CA GLY A 65 10.89 -24.93 -7.32
C GLY A 65 10.51 -23.49 -7.71
N ALA A 66 11.45 -22.54 -7.62
CA ALA A 66 11.21 -21.13 -7.94
C ALA A 66 11.30 -20.79 -9.43
N GLU A 67 11.56 -21.77 -10.32
CA GLU A 67 11.84 -21.52 -11.73
C GLU A 67 10.65 -20.92 -12.51
N GLU A 68 9.43 -21.11 -12.02
CA GLU A 68 8.20 -20.60 -12.63
C GLU A 68 7.68 -19.31 -11.97
N LEU A 69 8.41 -18.77 -10.98
CA LEU A 69 8.03 -17.56 -10.27
C LEU A 69 8.73 -16.33 -10.85
N PRO A 70 8.13 -15.13 -10.73
CA PRO A 70 8.80 -13.88 -11.10
C PRO A 70 9.91 -13.48 -10.11
N TRP A 71 10.11 -14.23 -9.02
CA TRP A 71 11.11 -13.96 -7.98
C TRP A 71 12.15 -15.07 -7.90
N ALA A 72 13.32 -14.77 -7.35
CA ALA A 72 14.42 -15.72 -7.21
C ALA A 72 14.14 -16.90 -6.26
N ARG A 73 13.09 -16.81 -5.44
CA ARG A 73 12.63 -17.83 -4.50
C ARG A 73 11.16 -17.66 -4.16
N ARG A 74 10.55 -18.66 -3.52
CA ARG A 74 9.24 -18.50 -2.91
C ARG A 74 9.27 -17.45 -1.79
N PRO A 75 8.18 -16.69 -1.60
CA PRO A 75 8.08 -15.77 -0.48
C PRO A 75 8.04 -16.53 0.84
N TRP A 76 8.58 -15.93 1.89
CA TRP A 76 8.53 -16.45 3.25
C TRP A 76 7.11 -16.43 3.82
N VAL A 77 6.36 -15.39 3.48
CA VAL A 77 4.95 -15.22 3.82
C VAL A 77 4.13 -15.13 2.54
N GLU A 78 3.17 -16.04 2.42
CA GLU A 78 2.26 -16.12 1.28
C GLU A 78 0.93 -15.44 1.60
N ARG A 79 0.26 -14.95 0.56
CA ARG A 79 -1.12 -14.45 0.64
C ARG A 79 -1.98 -15.43 1.45
N HIS A 80 -2.76 -14.89 2.40
CA HIS A 80 -3.57 -15.62 3.39
C HIS A 80 -2.82 -16.27 4.57
N ASP A 81 -1.50 -16.09 4.72
CA ASP A 81 -0.82 -16.43 5.98
C ASP A 81 -1.29 -15.55 7.16
N TYR A 82 -1.74 -14.33 6.86
CA TYR A 82 -2.40 -13.39 7.77
C TYR A 82 -3.26 -12.42 6.98
N GLU A 83 -4.16 -11.72 7.68
CA GLU A 83 -5.07 -10.74 7.09
C GLU A 83 -4.83 -9.35 7.70
N LEU A 84 -4.72 -8.32 6.84
CA LEU A 84 -4.46 -6.93 7.22
C LEU A 84 -5.75 -6.09 7.09
N GLU A 85 -5.97 -5.17 8.02
CA GLU A 85 -6.97 -4.09 7.89
C GLU A 85 -6.31 -2.76 8.27
N LEU A 86 -6.73 -1.67 7.61
CA LEU A 86 -6.32 -0.31 7.96
C LEU A 86 -7.53 0.51 8.36
N ASP A 87 -7.60 0.97 9.60
CA ASP A 87 -8.54 2.00 10.00
C ASP A 87 -7.90 3.37 9.79
N TRP A 88 -8.63 4.29 9.19
CA TRP A 88 -8.12 5.63 8.91
C TRP A 88 -9.10 6.71 9.35
N VAL A 89 -8.51 7.87 9.64
CA VAL A 89 -9.20 9.11 9.95
C VAL A 89 -8.52 10.21 9.15
N LEU A 90 -9.32 10.99 8.44
CA LEU A 90 -8.89 12.20 7.73
C LEU A 90 -9.55 13.41 8.40
N ILE A 91 -8.74 14.40 8.76
CA ILE A 91 -9.19 15.64 9.41
C ILE A 91 -8.77 16.82 8.54
N ASN A 92 -9.73 17.65 8.14
CA ASN A 92 -9.44 18.95 7.56
C ASN A 92 -9.45 20.01 8.66
N LEU A 93 -8.32 20.65 8.90
CA LEU A 93 -8.19 21.71 9.90
C LEU A 93 -8.43 23.11 9.31
N ASP A 94 -8.64 23.20 7.99
CA ASP A 94 -8.93 24.47 7.33
C ASP A 94 -10.38 24.92 7.53
N ASP A 95 -10.61 26.22 7.36
CA ASP A 95 -11.94 26.84 7.33
C ASP A 95 -12.64 26.71 5.96
N GLU A 96 -11.99 26.06 4.99
CA GLU A 96 -12.53 25.76 3.66
C GLU A 96 -12.55 24.25 3.40
N GLY A 97 -13.44 23.80 2.50
CA GLY A 97 -13.48 22.40 2.10
C GLY A 97 -12.37 22.01 1.13
N ARG A 98 -11.86 20.79 1.24
CA ARG A 98 -10.78 20.24 0.41
C ARG A 98 -11.22 18.99 -0.35
N THR A 99 -10.59 18.74 -1.49
CA THR A 99 -10.66 17.46 -2.20
C THR A 99 -9.29 16.79 -2.06
N VAL A 100 -9.26 15.56 -1.58
CA VAL A 100 -8.03 14.82 -1.29
C VAL A 100 -8.21 13.35 -1.65
N THR A 101 -7.15 12.73 -2.14
CA THR A 101 -7.09 11.29 -2.41
C THR A 101 -6.30 10.60 -1.32
N ILE A 102 -6.88 9.59 -0.70
CA ILE A 102 -6.20 8.67 0.21
C ILE A 102 -5.65 7.54 -0.67
N THR A 103 -4.36 7.22 -0.54
CA THR A 103 -3.68 6.19 -1.33
C THR A 103 -3.14 5.09 -0.43
N VAL A 104 -3.11 3.85 -0.93
CA VAL A 104 -2.40 2.72 -0.32
C VAL A 104 -1.69 1.93 -1.42
N ASN A 105 -0.40 1.70 -1.21
CA ASN A 105 0.46 0.90 -2.06
C ASN A 105 1.10 -0.23 -1.26
N GLY A 106 1.17 -1.42 -1.84
CA GLY A 106 1.65 -2.62 -1.21
C GLY A 106 3.17 -2.72 -1.20
N ILE A 107 3.68 -3.33 -0.14
CA ILE A 107 5.07 -3.76 0.00
C ILE A 107 5.02 -5.25 0.28
N ASN A 108 5.74 -6.05 -0.50
CA ASN A 108 5.99 -7.44 -0.18
C ASN A 108 7.50 -7.67 0.02
N GLU A 109 7.88 -8.93 0.26
CA GLU A 109 9.28 -9.30 0.52
C GLU A 109 10.25 -8.94 -0.62
N PHE A 110 9.75 -8.83 -1.84
CA PHE A 110 10.57 -8.64 -3.03
C PHE A 110 10.42 -7.27 -3.66
N HIS A 111 9.24 -6.67 -3.59
CA HIS A 111 8.90 -5.45 -4.31
C HIS A 111 8.04 -4.48 -3.49
N GLU A 112 8.18 -3.21 -3.80
CA GLU A 112 7.34 -2.12 -3.32
C GLU A 112 6.76 -1.37 -4.51
N TYR A 113 5.44 -1.17 -4.51
CA TYR A 113 4.80 -0.37 -5.54
C TYR A 113 4.94 1.12 -5.24
N MET A 114 5.50 1.87 -6.20
CA MET A 114 5.57 3.33 -6.13
C MET A 114 4.94 3.93 -7.39
N PRO A 115 3.72 4.48 -7.31
CA PRO A 115 3.08 5.10 -8.46
C PRO A 115 3.85 6.36 -8.89
N GLY A 116 4.00 6.55 -10.20
CA GLY A 116 4.57 7.74 -10.77
C GLY A 116 3.53 8.85 -10.99
N PHE A 117 3.91 9.78 -11.85
CA PHE A 117 3.02 10.76 -12.46
C PHE A 117 3.51 11.04 -13.88
N VAL A 118 2.62 11.53 -14.72
CA VAL A 118 2.91 11.98 -16.06
C VAL A 118 2.58 13.46 -16.16
N VAL A 119 3.38 14.19 -16.92
CA VAL A 119 3.05 15.56 -17.32
C VAL A 119 2.52 15.50 -18.73
N ASP A 120 1.26 15.88 -18.92
CA ASP A 120 0.63 16.00 -20.24
C ASP A 120 0.24 17.47 -20.43
N ASP A 121 0.90 18.13 -21.38
CA ASP A 121 0.92 19.59 -21.54
C ASP A 121 1.26 20.33 -20.22
N GLU A 122 0.25 20.91 -19.56
CA GLU A 122 0.36 21.70 -18.32
C GLU A 122 -0.28 20.99 -17.11
N GLU A 123 -0.81 19.77 -17.31
CA GLU A 123 -1.47 18.97 -16.28
C GLU A 123 -0.55 17.90 -15.70
N VAL A 124 -0.60 17.75 -14.38
CA VAL A 124 0.11 16.69 -13.65
C VAL A 124 -0.87 15.55 -13.37
N ILE A 125 -0.74 14.46 -14.12
CA ILE A 125 -1.61 13.29 -14.03
C ILE A 125 -0.90 12.25 -13.17
N ALA A 126 -1.31 12.13 -11.92
CA ALA A 126 -0.78 11.10 -11.03
C ALA A 126 -1.26 9.71 -11.49
N GLU A 127 -0.37 8.73 -11.47
CA GLU A 127 -0.76 7.34 -11.73
C GLU A 127 -1.59 6.77 -10.58
N PHE A 128 -2.28 5.67 -10.86
CA PHE A 128 -3.12 5.03 -9.87
C PHE A 128 -2.27 4.39 -8.78
N ALA A 129 -2.65 4.65 -7.53
CA ALA A 129 -2.25 3.79 -6.42
C ALA A 129 -2.98 2.45 -6.51
N GLN A 130 -2.44 1.42 -5.88
CA GLN A 130 -3.08 0.08 -5.88
C GLN A 130 -4.44 0.09 -5.19
N TRP A 131 -4.60 0.97 -4.22
CA TRP A 131 -5.90 1.36 -3.71
C TRP A 131 -5.93 2.87 -3.56
N GLU A 132 -6.99 3.51 -4.04
CA GLU A 132 -7.21 4.93 -3.79
C GLU A 132 -8.68 5.28 -3.60
N ARG A 133 -8.91 6.34 -2.83
CA ARG A 133 -10.24 6.95 -2.69
C ARG A 133 -10.12 8.47 -2.62
N THR A 134 -10.71 9.13 -3.60
CA THR A 134 -10.88 10.59 -3.59
C THR A 134 -12.13 10.98 -2.80
N VAL A 135 -11.96 11.83 -1.80
CA VAL A 135 -13.01 12.34 -0.94
C VAL A 135 -13.03 13.86 -0.94
N ARG A 136 -14.22 14.42 -0.72
CA ARG A 136 -14.37 15.83 -0.36
C ARG A 136 -14.58 15.91 1.15
N VAL A 137 -13.76 16.67 1.83
CA VAL A 137 -13.84 16.93 3.27
C VAL A 137 -14.17 18.41 3.48
N GLY A 138 -15.25 18.68 4.18
CA GLY A 138 -15.72 20.00 4.54
C GLY A 138 -14.76 20.73 5.50
N PRO A 139 -15.01 22.02 5.76
CA PRO A 139 -14.22 22.78 6.71
C PRO A 139 -14.34 22.18 8.10
N GLN A 140 -13.22 22.00 8.81
CA GLN A 140 -13.17 21.41 10.15
C GLN A 140 -13.82 20.00 10.25
N GLU A 141 -14.03 19.31 9.12
CA GLU A 141 -14.67 18.00 9.08
C GLU A 141 -13.67 16.87 9.35
N ARG A 142 -14.18 15.81 10.00
CA ARG A 142 -13.49 14.53 10.18
C ARG A 142 -14.22 13.43 9.43
N LEU A 143 -13.52 12.75 8.54
CA LEU A 143 -13.95 11.52 7.89
C LEU A 143 -13.18 10.33 8.48
N PHE A 144 -13.79 9.16 8.43
CA PHE A 144 -13.16 7.92 8.87
C PHE A 144 -13.61 6.77 7.99
N GLY A 145 -12.82 5.71 7.97
CA GLY A 145 -13.15 4.48 7.27
C GLY A 145 -12.21 3.35 7.62
N THR A 146 -12.48 2.21 6.99
CA THR A 146 -11.64 1.02 7.08
C THR A 146 -11.35 0.55 5.66
N ILE A 147 -10.09 0.24 5.39
CA ILE A 147 -9.66 -0.54 4.22
C ILE A 147 -9.59 -1.98 4.70
N ARG A 148 -10.46 -2.81 4.13
CA ARG A 148 -10.72 -4.17 4.60
C ARG A 148 -9.73 -5.19 4.04
N GLU A 149 -9.73 -6.37 4.65
CA GLU A 149 -8.90 -7.53 4.27
C GLU A 149 -8.99 -7.78 2.76
N GLU A 150 -10.18 -7.83 2.17
CA GLU A 150 -10.36 -8.10 0.73
C GLU A 150 -9.78 -7.03 -0.20
N GLN A 151 -9.63 -5.79 0.29
CA GLN A 151 -9.08 -4.69 -0.48
C GLN A 151 -7.55 -4.73 -0.46
N LEU A 152 -6.95 -5.07 0.68
CA LEU A 152 -5.50 -5.23 0.81
C LEU A 152 -5.02 -6.55 0.21
N ASP A 153 -5.87 -7.57 0.20
CA ASP A 153 -5.68 -8.80 -0.55
C ASP A 153 -5.55 -8.50 -2.06
N GLU A 154 -6.41 -7.65 -2.60
CA GLU A 154 -6.32 -7.21 -3.99
C GLU A 154 -5.04 -6.39 -4.25
N VAL A 155 -4.62 -5.52 -3.32
CA VAL A 155 -3.33 -4.81 -3.41
C VAL A 155 -2.14 -5.79 -3.52
N ALA A 156 -2.17 -6.89 -2.77
CA ALA A 156 -1.14 -7.94 -2.86
C ALA A 156 -1.14 -8.63 -4.23
N VAL A 157 -2.34 -8.97 -4.74
CA VAL A 157 -2.52 -9.60 -6.06
C VAL A 157 -2.08 -8.66 -7.17
N ASP A 158 -2.45 -7.39 -7.11
CA ASP A 158 -2.05 -6.38 -8.09
C ASP A 158 -0.54 -6.24 -8.16
N LEU A 159 0.13 -6.17 -7.01
CA LEU A 159 1.60 -6.06 -6.94
C LEU A 159 2.26 -7.28 -7.57
N ALA A 160 1.80 -8.47 -7.22
CA ALA A 160 2.31 -9.71 -7.80
C ALA A 160 2.04 -9.79 -9.32
N THR A 161 0.88 -9.28 -9.77
CA THR A 161 0.47 -9.27 -11.18
C THR A 161 1.31 -8.30 -12.01
N VAL A 162 1.58 -7.10 -11.50
CA VAL A 162 2.41 -6.13 -12.24
C VAL A 162 3.86 -6.58 -12.37
N VAL A 163 4.41 -7.18 -11.31
CA VAL A 163 5.76 -7.74 -11.30
C VAL A 163 5.87 -8.96 -12.22
N ASN A 164 4.79 -9.73 -12.40
CA ASN A 164 4.77 -10.88 -13.30
C ASN A 164 4.60 -10.52 -14.79
N GLY A 165 4.98 -9.29 -15.18
CA GLY A 165 5.18 -8.91 -16.57
C GLY A 165 3.94 -8.44 -17.33
N VAL A 166 2.93 -7.90 -16.63
CA VAL A 166 1.82 -7.22 -17.31
C VAL A 166 2.35 -5.99 -18.06
N SER A 167 1.84 -5.74 -19.27
CA SER A 167 2.31 -4.62 -20.09
C SER A 167 1.73 -3.25 -19.69
N ASN A 168 0.67 -3.23 -18.88
CA ASN A 168 0.00 -1.99 -18.46
C ASN A 168 -0.39 -2.09 -16.98
N ALA A 169 0.48 -1.60 -16.10
CA ALA A 169 0.24 -1.61 -14.66
C ALA A 169 -1.00 -0.79 -14.26
N ASN A 170 -1.24 0.36 -14.91
CA ASN A 170 -2.44 1.17 -14.64
C ASN A 170 -3.75 0.42 -14.95
N GLN A 171 -3.74 -0.54 -15.88
CA GLN A 171 -4.89 -1.41 -16.09
C GLN A 171 -5.08 -2.40 -14.93
N VAL A 172 -4.00 -2.88 -14.32
CA VAL A 172 -4.06 -3.81 -13.18
C VAL A 172 -4.60 -3.08 -11.96
N VAL A 173 -4.00 -1.94 -11.60
CA VAL A 173 -4.33 -1.18 -10.39
C VAL A 173 -5.51 -0.21 -10.53
N HIS A 174 -6.23 -0.25 -11.66
CA HIS A 174 -7.35 0.67 -11.87
C HIS A 174 -8.45 0.41 -10.82
N PRO A 175 -9.05 1.44 -10.20
CA PRO A 175 -10.04 1.27 -9.13
C PRO A 175 -11.26 0.39 -9.48
N ASP A 176 -11.63 0.32 -10.76
CA ASP A 176 -12.73 -0.51 -11.27
C ASP A 176 -12.29 -1.90 -11.75
N ASN A 177 -10.98 -2.20 -11.77
CA ASN A 177 -10.46 -3.50 -12.16
C ASN A 177 -10.10 -4.30 -10.90
N HIS A 178 -10.23 -5.61 -11.02
CA HIS A 178 -9.78 -6.56 -10.01
C HIS A 178 -8.99 -7.64 -10.73
N SER A 179 -7.68 -7.65 -10.59
CA SER A 179 -6.76 -8.63 -11.18
C SER A 179 -7.17 -10.07 -10.92
N SER A 180 -7.76 -10.34 -9.76
CA SER A 180 -8.30 -11.66 -9.41
C SER A 180 -9.52 -12.10 -10.25
N ARG A 181 -10.18 -11.18 -10.96
CA ARG A 181 -11.44 -11.42 -11.69
C ARG A 181 -11.48 -10.88 -13.12
N ASP A 182 -10.57 -9.98 -13.48
CA ASP A 182 -10.48 -9.38 -14.80
C ASP A 182 -9.79 -10.35 -15.77
N PRO A 183 -10.49 -10.85 -16.81
CA PRO A 183 -9.92 -11.79 -17.77
C PRO A 183 -8.65 -11.29 -18.48
N ARG A 184 -8.43 -9.97 -18.52
CA ARG A 184 -7.25 -9.35 -19.13
C ARG A 184 -6.01 -9.52 -18.24
N SER A 185 -6.18 -9.46 -16.93
CA SER A 185 -5.11 -9.49 -15.92
C SER A 185 -4.88 -10.88 -15.32
N MET A 186 -5.94 -11.71 -15.23
CA MET A 186 -5.89 -13.02 -14.58
C MET A 186 -4.78 -13.96 -15.09
N GLN A 187 -4.43 -13.88 -16.38
CA GLN A 187 -3.36 -14.71 -16.96
C GLN A 187 -1.95 -14.34 -16.45
N PHE A 188 -1.81 -13.16 -15.85
CA PHE A 188 -0.57 -12.64 -15.27
C PHE A 188 -0.54 -12.80 -13.76
N VAL A 189 -1.63 -13.22 -13.11
CA VAL A 189 -1.61 -13.49 -11.66
C VAL A 189 -0.74 -14.74 -11.44
N PRO A 190 0.39 -14.65 -10.71
CA PRO A 190 1.24 -15.81 -10.46
C PRO A 190 0.53 -16.83 -9.57
N ALA A 191 0.93 -18.09 -9.68
CA ALA A 191 0.35 -19.18 -8.87
C ALA A 191 0.60 -19.01 -7.36
N ILE A 192 1.67 -18.30 -7.00
CA ILE A 192 2.01 -17.93 -5.63
C ILE A 192 2.04 -16.40 -5.57
N VAL A 193 1.31 -15.84 -4.61
CA VAL A 193 1.27 -14.39 -4.35
C VAL A 193 1.90 -14.16 -2.97
N PRO A 194 2.98 -13.36 -2.86
CA PRO A 194 3.55 -12.93 -1.60
C PRO A 194 2.51 -12.15 -0.79
N ALA A 195 2.50 -12.34 0.53
CA ALA A 195 1.73 -11.46 1.41
C ALA A 195 2.32 -10.05 1.42
N LEU A 196 1.51 -9.06 1.79
CA LEU A 196 2.00 -7.71 2.08
C LEU A 196 2.81 -7.74 3.38
N THR A 197 4.10 -7.48 3.30
CA THR A 197 4.99 -7.29 4.45
C THR A 197 4.91 -5.85 5.00
N GLY A 198 4.27 -4.96 4.25
CA GLY A 198 3.96 -3.61 4.66
C GLY A 198 3.06 -2.91 3.64
N VAL A 199 2.74 -1.65 3.92
CA VAL A 199 2.04 -0.76 3.02
C VAL A 199 2.60 0.65 3.12
N ARG A 200 2.46 1.43 2.06
CA ARG A 200 2.67 2.87 2.04
C ARG A 200 1.31 3.55 1.96
N VAL A 201 0.94 4.30 2.99
CA VAL A 201 -0.34 5.01 3.06
C VAL A 201 -0.09 6.49 2.83
N GLY A 202 -0.89 7.12 1.98
CA GLY A 202 -0.64 8.49 1.54
C GLY A 202 -1.86 9.41 1.47
N LEU A 203 -1.55 10.70 1.45
CA LEU A 203 -2.46 11.78 1.09
C LEU A 203 -1.94 12.44 -0.18
N ARG A 204 -2.80 12.55 -1.18
CA ARG A 204 -2.54 13.23 -2.45
C ARG A 204 -3.54 14.37 -2.68
N SER A 205 -3.05 15.56 -3.03
CA SER A 205 -3.87 16.77 -3.22
C SER A 205 -3.30 17.65 -4.33
N ALA A 206 -4.18 18.41 -5.01
CA ALA A 206 -3.78 19.43 -5.99
C ALA A 206 -3.39 20.78 -5.35
N GLY A 207 -3.49 20.88 -4.02
CA GLY A 207 -3.14 22.09 -3.28
C GLY A 207 -2.70 21.78 -1.85
N ALA A 208 -1.83 22.64 -1.32
CA ALA A 208 -1.53 22.67 0.10
C ALA A 208 -2.78 23.00 0.93
N GLY A 209 -2.71 22.70 2.22
CA GLY A 209 -3.76 22.93 3.20
C GLY A 209 -3.40 22.21 4.50
N ASN A 210 -4.22 22.31 5.54
CA ASN A 210 -3.96 21.64 6.81
C ASN A 210 -4.80 20.36 6.93
N LEU A 211 -4.33 19.29 6.29
CA LEU A 211 -4.97 17.98 6.25
C LEU A 211 -4.15 16.97 7.07
N VAL A 212 -4.77 16.38 8.09
CA VAL A 212 -4.14 15.35 8.93
C VAL A 212 -4.74 13.99 8.62
N MET A 213 -3.89 13.00 8.39
CA MET A 213 -4.24 11.59 8.29
C MET A 213 -3.73 10.85 9.52
N GLU A 214 -4.61 10.01 10.04
CA GLU A 214 -4.43 9.14 11.19
C GLU A 214 -4.72 7.71 10.72
N VAL A 215 -3.78 6.77 10.88
CA VAL A 215 -3.93 5.38 10.40
C VAL A 215 -3.57 4.40 11.50
N THR A 216 -4.37 3.35 11.64
CA THR A 216 -4.09 2.21 12.50
C THR A 216 -4.14 0.93 11.68
N ALA A 217 -3.06 0.15 11.72
CA ALA A 217 -2.99 -1.15 11.06
C ALA A 217 -3.28 -2.28 12.05
N ARG A 218 -4.16 -3.19 11.66
CA ARG A 218 -4.55 -4.39 12.42
C ARG A 218 -4.23 -5.63 11.61
N VAL A 219 -3.63 -6.63 12.24
CA VAL A 219 -3.36 -7.92 11.61
C VAL A 219 -4.05 -9.05 12.38
N ARG A 220 -4.65 -9.96 11.63
CA ARG A 220 -5.13 -11.26 12.12
C ARG A 220 -4.21 -12.35 11.58
N ASP A 221 -3.39 -12.90 12.47
CA ASP A 221 -2.39 -13.92 12.13
C ASP A 221 -2.66 -15.21 12.93
N THR A 222 -3.01 -16.28 12.23
CA THR A 222 -3.26 -17.60 12.86
C THR A 222 -2.05 -18.52 12.81
N GLU A 223 -1.02 -18.18 12.04
CA GLU A 223 0.17 -19.00 11.77
C GLU A 223 1.42 -18.53 12.55
N GLY A 224 1.31 -17.42 13.29
CA GLY A 224 2.41 -16.88 14.11
C GLY A 224 3.58 -16.38 13.25
N ARG A 225 3.25 -15.70 12.15
CA ARG A 225 4.17 -15.00 11.25
C ARG A 225 4.50 -13.59 11.74
N VAL A 226 3.59 -12.93 12.45
CA VAL A 226 3.78 -11.59 13.01
C VAL A 226 4.22 -11.71 14.46
N VAL A 227 5.20 -10.90 14.86
CA VAL A 227 5.72 -10.85 16.23
C VAL A 227 5.21 -9.62 16.96
N SER A 228 4.77 -9.81 18.20
CA SER A 228 4.25 -8.72 19.03
C SER A 228 5.36 -7.78 19.56
N ASN A 229 6.63 -8.21 19.54
CA ASN A 229 7.77 -7.36 19.89
C ASN A 229 8.55 -7.00 18.63
N VAL A 230 8.44 -5.74 18.23
CA VAL A 230 9.09 -5.18 17.03
C VAL A 230 10.62 -5.30 17.09
N GLU A 231 11.23 -5.32 18.29
CA GLU A 231 12.68 -5.55 18.44
C GLU A 231 13.12 -6.95 18.01
N ASN A 232 12.19 -7.91 18.01
CA ASN A 232 12.42 -9.27 17.53
C ASN A 232 11.97 -9.45 16.07
N ALA A 233 11.50 -8.39 15.42
CA ALA A 233 11.09 -8.46 14.02
C ALA A 233 12.29 -8.76 13.15
N TRP A 234 12.03 -9.52 12.09
CA TRP A 234 12.98 -9.80 11.06
C TRP A 234 13.27 -8.52 10.28
N GLU A 235 14.55 -8.18 10.17
CA GLU A 235 15.02 -7.19 9.21
C GLU A 235 14.85 -7.77 7.80
N LEU A 236 13.73 -7.43 7.18
CA LEU A 236 13.41 -7.82 5.82
C LEU A 236 14.47 -7.24 4.86
N PRO A 237 14.85 -7.98 3.80
CA PRO A 237 15.58 -7.39 2.70
C PRO A 237 14.85 -6.16 2.14
N GLU A 238 15.59 -5.14 1.72
CA GLU A 238 14.99 -3.98 1.05
C GLU A 238 14.34 -4.43 -0.26
N PRO A 239 13.03 -4.18 -0.45
CA PRO A 239 12.33 -4.59 -1.66
C PRO A 239 12.76 -3.74 -2.86
N GLU A 240 12.74 -4.34 -4.05
CA GLU A 240 12.92 -3.60 -5.30
C GLU A 240 11.73 -2.66 -5.56
N ILE A 241 12.02 -1.42 -5.94
CA ILE A 241 10.96 -0.47 -6.28
C ILE A 241 10.40 -0.82 -7.66
N PHE A 242 9.09 -1.11 -7.70
CA PHE A 242 8.32 -1.18 -8.94
C PHE A 242 7.65 0.18 -9.19
N MET A 243 8.11 0.89 -10.23
CA MET A 243 7.42 2.07 -10.76
C MET A 243 6.78 1.72 -12.10
N PRO A 244 5.47 2.00 -12.30
CA PRO A 244 4.86 1.89 -13.62
C PRO A 244 5.63 2.76 -14.63
N SER A 245 5.92 2.19 -15.80
CA SER A 245 6.90 2.72 -16.76
C SER A 245 6.49 3.98 -17.52
N SER A 246 5.57 4.80 -17.01
CA SER A 246 5.27 6.09 -17.65
C SER A 246 6.39 7.13 -17.43
N LEU A 247 7.37 6.83 -16.56
CA LEU A 247 8.53 7.65 -16.23
C LEU A 247 9.86 7.27 -16.90
N MET A 248 9.87 6.45 -17.95
CA MET A 248 11.01 6.54 -18.87
C MET A 248 10.81 7.78 -19.73
N ALA A 249 11.15 8.96 -19.18
CA ALA A 249 11.56 10.06 -20.03
C ALA A 249 12.55 9.46 -21.03
N GLU A 250 12.21 9.49 -22.32
CA GLU A 250 13.14 9.06 -23.36
C GLU A 250 14.44 9.80 -23.07
N GLU A 251 15.50 9.06 -22.71
CA GLU A 251 16.84 9.64 -22.78
C GLU A 251 17.01 10.04 -24.23
N GLU A 252 16.84 11.33 -24.53
CA GLU A 252 17.19 11.87 -25.84
C GLU A 252 18.62 11.40 -26.11
N PRO A 253 18.87 10.66 -27.20
CA PRO A 253 20.21 10.21 -27.50
C PRO A 253 21.07 11.45 -27.64
N ALA A 254 22.11 11.55 -26.80
CA ALA A 254 23.07 12.64 -26.84
C ALA A 254 23.55 12.84 -28.29
N MET A 255 23.22 13.99 -28.87
CA MET A 255 23.74 14.44 -30.17
C MET A 255 25.21 14.86 -30.06
#